data_AF-A0A7K0ZGJ0-F1
#
_entry.id   AF-A0A7K0ZGJ0-F1
#
_cell.length_a   1.000
_cell.length_b   1.000
_cell.length_c   1.000
_cell.angle_alpha   90.00
_cell.angle_beta   90.00
_cell.angle_gamma   90.00
#
_symmetry.space_group_name_H-M   'P 1'
#
loop_
_entity.id
_entity.type
_entity.pdbx_description
1 polymer ?
#
loop_
_entity_poly.entity_id
_entity_poly.type
_entity_poly.pdbx_seq_one_letter_code
_entity_poly.pdbx_strand_id
1 'polypeptide(L)'
;MSARFTYSRWDGTQTGYSVNADEILDELTDDLLMHGDLQAALRRLMREGMTDKDGNRIEGLREMMERIRQRKKELEESGDLGGVYSEIADALKDIVDEERHAVENAVRDAEASGDERRAQTAKDAAMERNFRLDMMPEDLAGLVRELQSYDFESQEAKERFEEMLDKLRQQMMQQVVDQMSDGMQNMSPEDMSRMKDMMAALNEMIEKREQGEDPEFEKFMEQFGDFFPENPETLDELLENMAQRMQAMQDFMNSLTPEQRSQLQQLSDQLMEDMDLNWQMQQLGQKLSQMFPQPGNGQQGYNFRGEQPMDMQQA
;
A
#
# COMPACT_ATOMS: atom_id res chain seq x y z
N MET A 1 10.64 18.06 -16.53
CA MET A 1 9.35 17.54 -17.04
C MET A 1 8.28 18.59 -16.81
N SER A 2 7.44 18.90 -17.80
CA SER A 2 6.31 19.84 -17.65
C SER A 2 5.16 19.15 -16.92
N ALA A 3 4.89 19.54 -15.67
CA ALA A 3 3.79 18.98 -14.87
C ALA A 3 2.43 19.28 -15.53
N ARG A 4 1.64 18.24 -15.78
CA ARG A 4 0.23 18.38 -16.18
C ARG A 4 -0.62 18.47 -14.92
N PHE A 5 -1.37 19.57 -14.80
CA PHE A 5 -2.35 19.76 -13.74
C PHE A 5 -3.72 19.31 -14.26
N THR A 6 -4.40 18.46 -13.49
CA THR A 6 -5.78 18.06 -13.76
C THR A 6 -6.68 18.90 -12.87
N TYR A 7 -7.51 19.75 -13.49
CA TYR A 7 -8.51 20.54 -12.78
C TYR A 7 -9.83 19.78 -12.82
N SER A 8 -10.39 19.46 -11.65
CA SER A 8 -11.75 18.93 -11.50
C SER A 8 -12.74 20.05 -11.15
N ARG A 9 -14.03 19.78 -11.36
CA ARG A 9 -15.10 20.69 -10.88
C ARG A 9 -15.26 20.56 -9.37
N TRP A 10 -15.53 21.68 -8.71
CA TRP A 10 -15.91 21.73 -7.31
C TRP A 10 -17.21 20.95 -7.09
N ASP A 11 -17.15 19.88 -6.31
CA ASP A 11 -18.27 18.98 -6.00
C ASP A 11 -18.76 19.13 -4.55
N GLY A 12 -18.15 20.04 -3.77
CA GLY A 12 -18.56 20.35 -2.41
C GLY A 12 -17.98 19.42 -1.34
N THR A 13 -17.21 18.40 -1.74
CA THR A 13 -16.50 17.51 -0.80
C THR A 13 -15.20 18.13 -0.26
N GLN A 14 -14.75 19.25 -0.85
CA GLN A 14 -13.56 19.97 -0.44
C GLN A 14 -13.83 20.77 0.85
N THR A 15 -13.47 20.21 2.00
CA THR A 15 -13.63 20.85 3.31
C THR A 15 -12.43 21.75 3.66
N GLY A 16 -12.63 22.75 4.54
CA GLY A 16 -11.54 23.61 5.06
C GLY A 16 -11.58 25.09 4.64
N TYR A 17 -12.58 25.52 3.86
CA TYR A 17 -12.75 26.92 3.46
C TYR A 17 -14.00 27.51 4.13
N SER A 18 -13.88 27.96 5.38
CA SER A 18 -14.97 28.69 6.05
C SER A 18 -14.95 30.14 5.57
N VAL A 19 -15.58 30.41 4.44
CA VAL A 19 -15.74 31.78 3.96
C VAL A 19 -17.22 32.10 3.92
N ASN A 20 -17.63 33.11 4.69
CA ASN A 20 -19.02 33.53 4.74
C ASN A 20 -19.37 34.32 3.47
N ALA A 21 -20.54 34.03 2.87
CA ALA A 21 -21.00 34.70 1.66
C ALA A 21 -21.18 36.22 1.86
N ASP A 22 -21.58 36.63 3.06
CA ASP A 22 -21.80 38.04 3.40
C ASP A 22 -20.47 38.83 3.50
N GLU A 23 -19.39 38.19 3.94
CA GLU A 23 -18.05 38.81 3.98
C GLU A 23 -17.46 39.00 2.58
N ILE A 24 -17.69 38.03 1.69
CA ILE A 24 -17.29 38.13 0.28
C ILE A 24 -18.05 39.29 -0.39
N LEU A 25 -19.34 39.43 -0.11
CA LEU A 25 -20.17 40.50 -0.66
C LEU A 25 -19.74 41.88 -0.20
N ASP A 26 -19.36 42.04 1.08
CA ASP A 26 -18.88 43.33 1.61
C ASP A 26 -17.56 43.76 0.94
N GLU A 27 -16.58 42.86 0.81
CA GLU A 27 -15.29 43.18 0.18
C GLU A 27 -15.42 43.46 -1.32
N LEU A 28 -16.32 42.74 -2.02
CA LEU A 28 -16.59 42.99 -3.44
C LEU A 28 -17.36 44.30 -3.68
N THR A 29 -18.14 44.76 -2.70
CA THR A 29 -18.98 45.97 -2.83
C THR A 29 -18.12 47.22 -3.02
N ASP A 30 -16.99 47.32 -2.32
CA ASP A 30 -16.07 48.45 -2.44
C ASP A 30 -15.41 48.52 -3.84
N ASP A 31 -15.02 47.37 -4.41
CA ASP A 31 -14.42 47.31 -5.75
C ASP A 31 -15.48 47.44 -6.88
N LEU A 32 -16.70 46.95 -6.66
CA LEU A 32 -17.86 47.12 -7.54
C LEU A 32 -18.27 48.58 -7.68
N LEU A 33 -18.26 49.34 -6.58
CA LEU A 33 -18.53 50.78 -6.58
C LEU A 33 -17.45 51.56 -7.35
N MET A 34 -16.22 51.06 -7.40
CA MET A 34 -15.08 51.77 -7.98
C MET A 34 -14.87 51.47 -9.48
N HIS A 35 -15.15 50.24 -9.95
CA HIS A 35 -14.86 49.82 -11.34
C HIS A 35 -16.02 49.12 -12.08
N GLY A 36 -17.13 48.77 -11.39
CA GLY A 36 -18.37 48.30 -12.03
C GLY A 36 -18.36 46.89 -12.63
N ASP A 37 -17.27 46.11 -12.49
CA ASP A 37 -17.17 44.75 -13.01
C ASP A 37 -16.96 43.71 -11.89
N LEU A 38 -18.04 43.01 -11.56
CA LEU A 38 -18.08 41.93 -10.57
C LEU A 38 -17.08 40.81 -10.87
N GLN A 39 -16.91 40.48 -12.16
CA GLN A 39 -16.06 39.38 -12.56
C GLN A 39 -14.57 39.73 -12.40
N ALA A 40 -14.23 41.00 -12.61
CA ALA A 40 -12.89 41.52 -12.35
C ALA A 40 -12.57 41.52 -10.84
N ALA A 41 -13.52 41.98 -10.01
CA ALA A 41 -13.38 42.01 -8.56
C ALA A 41 -13.21 40.60 -7.97
N LEU A 42 -14.04 39.64 -8.37
CA LEU A 42 -13.92 38.22 -7.97
C LEU A 42 -12.58 37.61 -8.38
N ARG A 43 -12.10 37.90 -9.60
CA ARG A 43 -10.83 37.38 -10.09
C ARG A 43 -9.64 37.97 -9.33
N ARG A 44 -9.75 39.21 -8.87
CA ARG A 44 -8.74 39.86 -8.05
C ARG A 44 -8.73 39.29 -6.63
N LEU A 45 -9.90 39.16 -6.01
CA LEU A 45 -10.06 38.56 -4.69
C LEU A 45 -9.51 37.14 -4.63
N MET A 46 -9.80 36.29 -5.62
CA MET A 46 -9.21 34.95 -5.72
C MET A 46 -7.68 34.97 -5.91
N ARG A 47 -7.13 36.01 -6.53
CA ARG A 47 -5.69 36.10 -6.84
C ARG A 47 -4.87 36.66 -5.68
N GLU A 48 -5.40 37.69 -5.03
CA GLU A 48 -4.71 38.47 -4.00
C GLU A 48 -5.08 38.00 -2.58
N GLY A 49 -6.20 37.29 -2.43
CA GLY A 49 -6.77 36.91 -1.13
C GLY A 49 -7.69 38.02 -0.61
N MET A 50 -8.20 37.82 0.61
CA MET A 50 -8.97 38.85 1.31
C MET A 50 -8.66 38.84 2.79
N THR A 51 -9.03 39.90 3.51
CA THR A 51 -8.93 39.93 4.97
C THR A 51 -10.35 39.93 5.51
N ASP A 52 -10.64 38.95 6.34
CA ASP A 52 -11.92 38.88 7.02
C ASP A 52 -12.05 39.99 8.08
N LYS A 53 -13.29 40.28 8.49
CA LYS A 53 -13.71 41.29 9.47
C LYS A 53 -13.01 41.11 10.82
N ASP A 54 -12.65 39.88 11.16
CA ASP A 54 -11.87 39.54 12.37
C ASP A 54 -10.36 39.79 12.22
N GLY A 55 -9.90 40.32 11.08
CA GLY A 55 -8.49 40.58 10.76
C GLY A 55 -7.72 39.35 10.28
N ASN A 56 -8.42 38.22 10.05
CA ASN A 56 -7.82 37.00 9.56
C ASN A 56 -7.56 37.10 8.05
N ARG A 57 -6.30 36.88 7.64
CA ARG A 57 -5.92 36.94 6.24
C ARG A 57 -6.19 35.60 5.55
N ILE A 58 -7.10 35.62 4.58
CA ILE A 58 -7.42 34.50 3.70
C ILE A 58 -6.48 34.56 2.51
N GLU A 59 -5.72 33.49 2.32
CA GLU A 59 -4.68 33.39 1.30
C GLU A 59 -5.27 33.35 -0.11
N GLY A 60 -4.71 34.17 -1.00
CA GLY A 60 -5.02 34.10 -2.42
C GLY A 60 -4.32 32.94 -3.12
N LEU A 61 -4.81 32.60 -4.32
CA LEU A 61 -4.24 31.54 -5.17
C LEU A 61 -2.74 31.73 -5.44
N ARG A 62 -2.26 32.98 -5.50
CA ARG A 62 -0.83 33.26 -5.71
C ARG A 62 0.03 32.76 -4.54
N GLU A 63 -0.42 33.01 -3.33
CA GLU A 63 0.28 32.68 -2.09
C GLU A 63 0.21 31.18 -1.81
N MET A 64 -0.93 30.54 -2.08
CA MET A 64 -1.03 29.08 -2.06
C MET A 64 -0.10 28.42 -3.08
N MET A 65 -0.02 28.95 -4.32
CA MET A 65 0.92 28.45 -5.33
C MET A 65 2.38 28.66 -4.95
N GLU A 66 2.70 29.75 -4.27
CA GLU A 66 4.03 30.03 -3.75
C GLU A 66 4.40 29.07 -2.63
N ARG A 67 3.49 28.81 -1.68
CA ARG A 67 3.63 27.78 -0.66
C ARG A 67 3.81 26.39 -1.26
N ILE A 68 3.01 26.01 -2.25
CA ILE A 68 3.13 24.70 -2.94
C ILE A 68 4.50 24.58 -3.62
N ARG A 69 4.97 25.63 -4.29
CA ARG A 69 6.30 25.65 -4.92
C ARG A 69 7.41 25.56 -3.88
N GLN A 70 7.28 26.26 -2.77
CA GLN A 70 8.24 26.22 -1.69
C GLN A 70 8.27 24.84 -1.03
N ARG A 71 7.10 24.23 -0.79
CA ARG A 71 6.99 22.86 -0.29
C ARG A 71 7.57 21.84 -1.25
N LYS A 72 7.32 22.01 -2.55
CA LYS A 72 7.92 21.17 -3.61
C LYS A 72 9.44 21.33 -3.62
N LYS A 73 9.94 22.56 -3.50
CA LYS A 73 11.38 22.85 -3.46
C LYS A 73 12.02 22.32 -2.18
N GLU A 74 11.33 22.38 -1.04
CA GLU A 74 11.75 21.75 0.21
C GLU A 74 11.83 20.22 0.05
N LEU A 75 10.84 19.58 -0.57
CA LEU A 75 10.85 18.15 -0.89
C LEU A 75 11.93 17.76 -1.91
N GLU A 76 12.22 18.63 -2.89
CA GLU A 76 13.27 18.41 -3.89
C GLU A 76 14.68 18.71 -3.34
N GLU A 77 14.82 19.67 -2.42
CA GLU A 77 16.09 20.02 -1.74
C GLU A 77 16.39 19.08 -0.57
N SER A 78 15.37 18.52 0.09
CA SER A 78 15.53 17.49 1.11
C SER A 78 15.86 16.12 0.50
N GLY A 79 15.59 15.88 -0.78
CA GLY A 79 15.75 14.55 -1.40
C GLY A 79 14.97 13.47 -0.66
N ASP A 80 13.92 13.86 0.06
CA ASP A 80 13.39 13.08 1.19
C ASP A 80 11.97 12.60 0.90
N LEU A 81 11.91 11.39 0.37
CA LEU A 81 10.95 10.42 0.87
C LEU A 81 11.75 9.26 1.45
N GLY A 82 12.33 9.46 2.64
CA GLY A 82 12.72 8.37 3.53
C GLY A 82 14.16 8.36 3.99
N GLY A 83 14.49 9.09 5.06
CA GLY A 83 15.74 8.87 5.80
C GLY A 83 15.98 7.38 6.13
N VAL A 84 14.97 6.66 6.63
CA VAL A 84 15.04 5.21 6.89
C VAL A 84 15.20 4.40 5.60
N TYR A 85 14.50 4.78 4.52
CA TYR A 85 14.60 4.08 3.24
C TYR A 85 15.97 4.26 2.57
N SER A 86 16.59 5.42 2.74
CA SER A 86 17.96 5.69 2.27
C SER A 86 18.99 4.88 3.06
N GLU A 87 18.84 4.79 4.38
CA GLU A 87 19.70 3.97 5.23
C GLU A 87 19.61 2.48 4.87
N ILE A 88 18.39 1.99 4.58
CA ILE A 88 18.18 0.61 4.12
C ILE A 88 18.79 0.40 2.73
N ALA A 89 18.57 1.33 1.80
CA ALA A 89 19.11 1.22 0.44
C ALA A 89 20.65 1.20 0.45
N ASP A 90 21.27 2.03 1.28
CA ASP A 90 22.72 2.04 1.43
C ASP A 90 23.24 0.78 2.13
N ALA A 91 22.55 0.30 3.16
CA ALA A 91 22.92 -0.96 3.81
C ALA A 91 22.77 -2.17 2.87
N LEU A 92 21.81 -2.17 1.94
CA LEU A 92 21.69 -3.22 0.92
C LEU A 92 22.81 -3.15 -0.11
N LYS A 93 23.24 -1.94 -0.51
CA LYS A 93 24.41 -1.79 -1.38
C LYS A 93 25.67 -2.34 -0.70
N ASP A 94 25.87 -2.05 0.59
CA ASP A 94 26.99 -2.58 1.35
C ASP A 94 26.99 -4.12 1.35
N ILE A 95 25.82 -4.76 1.48
CA ILE A 95 25.68 -6.23 1.41
C ILE A 95 26.03 -6.76 0.02
N VAL A 96 25.59 -6.07 -1.04
CA VAL A 96 25.91 -6.44 -2.43
C VAL A 96 27.42 -6.32 -2.67
N ASP A 97 28.06 -5.27 -2.17
CA ASP A 97 29.51 -5.07 -2.30
C ASP A 97 30.29 -6.14 -1.50
N GLU A 98 29.79 -6.51 -0.32
CA GLU A 98 30.36 -7.60 0.49
C GLU A 98 30.27 -8.96 -0.24
N GLU A 99 29.12 -9.25 -0.86
CA GLU A 99 28.94 -10.45 -1.69
C GLU A 99 29.89 -10.45 -2.90
N ARG A 100 30.06 -9.31 -3.59
CA ARG A 100 31.04 -9.21 -4.68
C ARG A 100 32.45 -9.53 -4.21
N HIS A 101 32.84 -9.00 -3.06
CA HIS A 101 34.14 -9.30 -2.47
C HIS A 101 34.30 -10.77 -2.09
N ALA A 102 33.26 -11.42 -1.56
CA ALA A 102 33.28 -12.84 -1.24
C ALA A 102 33.44 -13.71 -2.50
N VAL A 103 32.71 -13.37 -3.57
CA VAL A 103 32.83 -14.04 -4.87
C VAL A 103 34.26 -13.90 -5.43
N GLU A 104 34.85 -12.71 -5.37
CA GLU A 104 36.24 -12.49 -5.79
C GLU A 104 37.26 -13.28 -4.94
N ASN A 105 37.02 -13.39 -3.64
CA ASN A 105 37.87 -14.16 -2.73
C ASN A 105 37.77 -15.66 -3.03
N ALA A 106 36.57 -16.18 -3.28
CA ALA A 106 36.36 -17.57 -3.66
C ALA A 106 37.11 -17.94 -4.95
N VAL A 107 37.15 -17.03 -5.94
CA VAL A 107 37.97 -17.21 -7.15
C VAL A 107 39.46 -17.25 -6.81
N ARG A 108 39.95 -16.29 -6.01
CA ARG A 108 41.36 -16.23 -5.61
C ARG A 108 41.81 -17.47 -4.85
N ASP A 109 40.98 -17.98 -3.94
CA ASP A 109 41.26 -19.20 -3.18
C ASP A 109 41.27 -20.45 -4.08
N ALA A 110 40.35 -20.50 -5.04
CA ALA A 110 40.32 -21.56 -6.05
C ALA A 110 41.58 -21.54 -6.93
N GLU A 111 42.06 -20.37 -7.35
CA GLU A 111 43.33 -20.21 -8.08
C GLU A 111 44.55 -20.62 -7.24
N ALA A 112 44.58 -20.21 -5.96
CA ALA A 112 45.66 -20.55 -5.04
C ALA A 112 45.73 -22.05 -4.72
N SER A 113 44.63 -22.79 -4.89
CA SER A 113 44.58 -24.24 -4.66
C SER A 113 45.43 -25.06 -5.64
N GLY A 114 45.85 -24.47 -6.78
CA GLY A 114 46.65 -25.12 -7.81
C GLY A 114 45.89 -26.17 -8.65
N ASP A 115 44.58 -26.33 -8.43
CA ASP A 115 43.70 -27.18 -9.24
C ASP A 115 43.04 -26.33 -10.34
N GLU A 116 43.53 -26.48 -11.56
CA GLU A 116 43.09 -25.72 -12.73
C GLU A 116 41.60 -25.90 -13.05
N ARG A 117 41.04 -27.08 -12.77
CA ARG A 117 39.60 -27.32 -12.96
C ARG A 117 38.77 -26.56 -11.94
N ARG A 118 39.20 -26.57 -10.66
CA ARG A 118 38.53 -25.81 -9.60
C ARG A 118 38.58 -24.30 -9.86
N ALA A 119 39.74 -23.80 -10.29
CA ALA A 119 39.90 -22.39 -10.64
C ALA A 119 38.97 -21.96 -11.79
N GLN A 120 38.84 -22.79 -12.85
CA GLN A 120 37.95 -22.49 -13.95
C GLN A 120 36.48 -22.47 -13.53
N THR A 121 36.03 -23.47 -12.77
CA THR A 121 34.65 -23.54 -12.28
C THR A 121 34.31 -22.34 -11.37
N ALA A 122 35.23 -21.93 -10.50
CA ALA A 122 35.03 -20.76 -9.65
C ALA A 122 34.91 -19.46 -10.46
N LYS A 123 35.71 -19.30 -11.53
CA LYS A 123 35.61 -18.13 -12.43
C LYS A 123 34.29 -18.08 -13.18
N ASP A 124 33.83 -19.22 -13.70
CA ASP A 124 32.58 -19.29 -14.45
C ASP A 124 31.39 -18.95 -13.52
N ALA A 125 31.37 -19.51 -12.30
CA ALA A 125 30.36 -19.18 -11.29
C ALA A 125 30.42 -17.70 -10.87
N ALA A 126 31.62 -17.16 -10.66
CA ALA A 126 31.80 -15.76 -10.31
C ALA A 126 31.33 -14.80 -11.42
N MET A 127 31.51 -15.16 -12.69
CA MET A 127 31.02 -14.37 -13.82
C MET A 127 29.48 -14.31 -13.83
N GLU A 128 28.82 -15.45 -13.62
CA GLU A 128 27.36 -15.52 -13.56
C GLU A 128 26.80 -14.70 -12.39
N ARG A 129 27.40 -14.85 -11.19
CA ARG A 129 27.01 -14.10 -9.99
C ARG A 129 27.18 -12.59 -10.19
N ASN A 130 28.32 -12.14 -10.69
CA ASN A 130 28.57 -10.73 -10.97
C ASN A 130 27.58 -10.16 -11.98
N PHE A 131 27.25 -10.91 -13.04
CA PHE A 131 26.25 -10.48 -14.01
C PHE A 131 24.86 -10.30 -13.39
N ARG A 132 24.44 -11.20 -12.49
CA ARG A 132 23.19 -11.02 -11.73
C ARG A 132 23.26 -9.79 -10.84
N LEU A 133 24.35 -9.60 -10.10
CA LEU A 133 24.56 -8.45 -9.22
C LEU A 133 24.56 -7.12 -10.01
N ASP A 134 25.05 -7.11 -11.26
CA ASP A 134 25.04 -5.95 -12.16
C ASP A 134 23.66 -5.65 -12.75
N MET A 135 22.80 -6.67 -12.88
CA MET A 135 21.43 -6.54 -13.40
C MET A 135 20.39 -6.26 -12.31
N MET A 136 20.81 -6.08 -11.05
CA MET A 136 19.89 -5.82 -9.96
C MET A 136 19.13 -4.50 -10.18
N PRO A 137 17.81 -4.46 -9.89
CA PRO A 137 17.02 -3.24 -9.99
C PRO A 137 17.55 -2.13 -9.06
N GLU A 138 17.48 -0.88 -9.51
CA GLU A 138 17.85 0.29 -8.69
C GLU A 138 16.79 0.63 -7.62
N ASP A 139 15.58 0.08 -7.75
CA ASP A 139 14.50 0.29 -6.78
C ASP A 139 14.59 -0.67 -5.59
N LEU A 140 14.32 -0.14 -4.39
CA LEU A 140 14.45 -0.88 -3.14
C LEU A 140 13.63 -2.17 -3.11
N ALA A 141 12.40 -2.13 -3.61
CA ALA A 141 11.48 -3.28 -3.59
C ALA A 141 11.97 -4.40 -4.53
N GLY A 142 12.45 -4.04 -5.71
CA GLY A 142 13.07 -4.93 -6.69
C GLY A 142 14.36 -5.54 -6.17
N LEU A 143 15.24 -4.72 -5.57
CA LEU A 143 16.48 -5.17 -4.97
C LEU A 143 16.25 -6.20 -3.85
N VAL A 144 15.33 -5.94 -2.92
CA VAL A 144 14.97 -6.88 -1.85
C VAL A 144 14.43 -8.19 -2.40
N ARG A 145 13.56 -8.14 -3.42
CA ARG A 145 12.99 -9.34 -4.03
C ARG A 145 14.04 -10.19 -4.73
N GLU A 146 14.95 -9.55 -5.46
CA GLU A 146 16.04 -10.24 -6.14
C GLU A 146 16.98 -10.91 -5.12
N LEU A 147 17.40 -10.16 -4.09
CA LEU A 147 18.27 -10.66 -3.03
C LEU A 147 17.64 -11.79 -2.19
N GLN A 148 16.32 -11.80 -2.00
CA GLN A 148 15.62 -12.92 -1.36
C GLN A 148 15.72 -14.23 -2.14
N SER A 149 15.80 -14.15 -3.47
CA SER A 149 15.94 -15.32 -4.35
C SER A 149 17.39 -15.62 -4.74
N TYR A 150 18.32 -14.75 -4.32
CA TYR A 150 19.74 -14.86 -4.62
C TYR A 150 20.42 -15.84 -3.66
N ASP A 151 21.25 -16.72 -4.21
CA ASP A 151 22.03 -17.68 -3.44
C ASP A 151 23.38 -17.05 -3.09
N PHE A 152 23.55 -16.57 -1.85
CA PHE A 152 24.77 -15.86 -1.44
C PHE A 152 26.01 -16.77 -1.37
N GLU A 153 27.16 -16.28 -1.83
CA GLU A 153 28.46 -16.91 -1.58
C GLU A 153 28.94 -16.59 -0.15
N SER A 154 28.68 -15.37 0.34
CA SER A 154 28.99 -14.95 1.70
C SER A 154 27.86 -15.30 2.67
N GLN A 155 28.17 -16.16 3.65
CA GLN A 155 27.27 -16.43 4.77
C GLN A 155 27.05 -15.17 5.64
N GLU A 156 28.04 -14.30 5.75
CA GLU A 156 27.96 -13.04 6.51
C GLU A 156 27.01 -12.05 5.82
N ALA A 157 27.12 -11.89 4.50
CA ALA A 157 26.23 -11.02 3.73
C ALA A 157 24.76 -11.49 3.82
N LYS A 158 24.55 -12.81 3.77
CA LYS A 158 23.23 -13.42 3.96
C LYS A 158 22.64 -13.12 5.34
N GLU A 159 23.42 -13.33 6.41
CA GLU A 159 22.97 -13.08 7.77
C GLU A 159 22.62 -11.60 7.99
N ARG A 160 23.44 -10.69 7.47
CA ARG A 160 23.17 -9.24 7.53
C ARG A 160 21.90 -8.85 6.76
N PHE A 161 21.66 -9.48 5.61
CA PHE A 161 20.44 -9.27 4.83
C PHE A 161 19.19 -9.74 5.59
N GLU A 162 19.24 -10.94 6.16
CA GLU A 162 18.14 -11.49 6.96
C GLU A 162 17.84 -10.62 8.20
N GLU A 163 18.87 -10.17 8.93
CA GLU A 163 18.72 -9.28 10.09
C GLU A 163 18.10 -7.93 9.69
N MET A 164 18.53 -7.36 8.56
CA MET A 164 17.95 -6.12 8.05
C MET A 164 16.48 -6.29 7.67
N LEU A 165 16.13 -7.39 6.98
CA LEU A 165 14.75 -7.67 6.63
C LEU A 165 13.86 -7.79 7.87
N ASP A 166 14.36 -8.45 8.92
CA ASP A 166 13.61 -8.58 10.16
C ASP A 166 13.43 -7.23 10.87
N LYS A 167 14.45 -6.39 10.90
CA LYS A 167 14.34 -5.00 11.41
C LYS A 167 13.34 -4.17 10.61
N LEU A 168 13.40 -4.26 9.28
CA LEU A 168 12.48 -3.57 8.39
C LEU A 168 11.03 -4.01 8.63
N ARG A 169 10.80 -5.32 8.74
CA ARG A 169 9.49 -5.88 9.10
C ARG A 169 9.01 -5.31 10.43
N GLN A 170 9.84 -5.33 11.47
CA GLN A 170 9.50 -4.78 12.78
C GLN A 170 9.13 -3.30 12.73
N GLN A 171 9.89 -2.48 11.99
CA GLN A 171 9.62 -1.05 11.84
C GLN A 171 8.32 -0.78 11.07
N MET A 172 8.08 -1.48 9.97
CA MET A 172 6.82 -1.35 9.22
C MET A 172 5.63 -1.76 10.08
N MET A 173 5.76 -2.83 10.87
CA MET A 173 4.74 -3.26 11.83
C MET A 173 4.45 -2.18 12.87
N GLN A 174 5.49 -1.58 13.46
CA GLN A 174 5.32 -0.50 14.44
C GLN A 174 4.56 0.67 13.82
N GLN A 175 4.93 1.08 12.61
CA GLN A 175 4.26 2.18 11.91
C GLN A 175 2.78 1.86 11.61
N VAL A 176 2.46 0.63 11.21
CA VAL A 176 1.07 0.19 11.00
C VAL A 176 0.29 0.21 12.32
N VAL A 177 0.87 -0.27 13.41
CA VAL A 177 0.24 -0.27 14.74
C VAL A 177 0.03 1.16 15.25
N ASP A 178 0.99 2.06 15.06
CA ASP A 178 0.89 3.46 15.45
C ASP A 178 -0.23 4.15 14.64
N GLN A 179 -0.25 3.95 13.32
CA GLN A 179 -1.30 4.48 12.45
C GLN A 179 -2.69 3.89 12.78
N MET A 180 -2.76 2.59 13.12
CA MET A 180 -3.99 1.95 13.56
C MET A 180 -4.45 2.50 14.91
N SER A 181 -3.52 2.76 15.84
CA SER A 181 -3.82 3.35 17.15
C SER A 181 -4.35 4.78 17.02
N ASP A 182 -3.79 5.56 16.10
CA ASP A 182 -4.29 6.91 15.77
C ASP A 182 -5.66 6.85 15.08
N GLY A 183 -5.88 5.87 14.19
CA GLY A 183 -7.18 5.61 13.58
C GLY A 183 -8.24 5.16 14.59
N MET A 184 -7.86 4.28 15.53
CA MET A 184 -8.75 3.75 16.57
C MET A 184 -9.11 4.78 17.63
N GLN A 185 -8.18 5.67 18.01
CA GLN A 185 -8.49 6.77 18.91
C GLN A 185 -9.53 7.74 18.33
N ASN A 186 -9.70 7.72 17.00
CA ASN A 186 -10.66 8.55 16.29
C ASN A 186 -11.93 7.81 15.83
N MET A 187 -12.07 6.50 16.10
CA MET A 187 -13.33 5.80 15.81
C MET A 187 -14.38 6.18 16.85
N SER A 188 -15.44 6.82 16.39
CA SER A 188 -16.60 7.10 17.24
C SER A 188 -17.43 5.83 17.45
N PRO A 189 -18.23 5.75 18.53
CA PRO A 189 -19.25 4.70 18.69
C PRO A 189 -20.23 4.62 17.49
N GLU A 190 -20.42 5.74 16.79
CA GLU A 190 -21.30 5.86 15.61
C GLU A 190 -20.68 5.15 14.40
N ASP A 191 -19.36 5.28 14.19
CA ASP A 191 -18.63 4.58 13.13
C ASP A 191 -18.70 3.06 13.33
N MET A 192 -18.58 2.61 14.58
CA MET A 192 -18.71 1.20 14.94
C MET A 192 -20.11 0.66 14.66
N SER A 193 -21.15 1.43 14.98
CA SER A 193 -22.54 1.06 14.67
C SER A 193 -22.74 0.93 13.16
N ARG A 194 -22.24 1.89 12.39
CA ARG A 194 -22.38 1.90 10.93
C ARG A 194 -21.67 0.72 10.27
N MET A 195 -20.51 0.33 10.78
CA MET A 195 -19.79 -0.87 10.32
C MET A 195 -20.59 -2.15 10.60
N LYS A 196 -21.25 -2.26 11.75
CA LYS A 196 -22.14 -3.40 12.05
C LYS A 196 -23.33 -3.45 11.10
N ASP A 197 -23.97 -2.31 10.85
CA ASP A 197 -25.11 -2.21 9.94
C ASP A 197 -24.71 -2.64 8.52
N MET A 198 -23.52 -2.23 8.06
CA MET A 198 -22.94 -2.68 6.79
C MET A 198 -22.76 -4.21 6.76
N MET A 199 -22.16 -4.81 7.80
CA MET A 199 -21.93 -6.26 7.86
C MET A 199 -23.24 -7.06 7.86
N ALA A 200 -24.24 -6.59 8.60
CA ALA A 200 -25.57 -7.20 8.61
C ALA A 200 -26.22 -7.13 7.23
N ALA A 201 -26.17 -5.96 6.58
CA ALA A 201 -26.71 -5.77 5.22
C ALA A 201 -25.99 -6.65 4.20
N LEU A 202 -24.66 -6.78 4.26
CA LEU A 202 -23.88 -7.72 3.44
C LEU A 202 -24.34 -9.16 3.61
N ASN A 203 -24.50 -9.61 4.86
CA ASN A 203 -24.93 -10.98 5.15
C ASN A 203 -26.34 -11.26 4.62
N GLU A 204 -27.26 -10.30 4.72
CA GLU A 204 -28.61 -10.37 4.15
C GLU A 204 -28.58 -10.42 2.62
N MET A 205 -27.76 -9.60 1.96
CA MET A 205 -27.62 -9.63 0.50
C MET A 205 -27.11 -10.96 -0.02
N ILE A 206 -26.11 -11.54 0.66
CA ILE A 206 -25.59 -12.87 0.30
C ILE A 206 -26.69 -13.93 0.45
N GLU A 207 -27.48 -13.87 1.51
CA GLU A 207 -28.59 -14.80 1.73
C GLU A 207 -29.70 -14.66 0.68
N LYS A 208 -30.10 -13.44 0.32
CA LYS A 208 -31.06 -13.18 -0.76
C LYS A 208 -30.57 -13.79 -2.08
N ARG A 209 -29.28 -13.58 -2.40
CA ARG A 209 -28.65 -14.17 -3.59
C ARG A 209 -28.67 -15.69 -3.56
N GLU A 210 -28.33 -16.32 -2.44
CA GLU A 210 -28.36 -17.78 -2.29
C GLU A 210 -29.77 -18.36 -2.45
N GLN A 211 -30.78 -17.59 -2.08
CA GLN A 211 -32.20 -17.93 -2.26
C GLN A 211 -32.70 -17.67 -3.69
N GLY A 212 -31.88 -17.07 -4.55
CA GLY A 212 -32.26 -16.68 -5.91
C GLY A 212 -33.14 -15.42 -5.98
N GLU A 213 -33.17 -14.64 -4.90
CA GLU A 213 -33.84 -13.34 -4.82
C GLU A 213 -32.90 -12.21 -5.25
N ASP A 214 -33.46 -11.04 -5.54
CA ASP A 214 -32.69 -9.84 -5.86
C ASP A 214 -31.96 -9.34 -4.59
N PRO A 215 -30.62 -9.29 -4.58
CA PRO A 215 -29.86 -8.83 -3.41
C PRO A 215 -29.98 -7.32 -3.16
N GLU A 216 -30.61 -6.54 -4.04
CA GLU A 216 -30.77 -5.08 -3.87
C GLU A 216 -29.42 -4.33 -3.74
N PHE A 217 -28.40 -4.78 -4.47
CA PHE A 217 -27.02 -4.26 -4.40
C PHE A 217 -26.92 -2.73 -4.58
N GLU A 218 -27.74 -2.14 -5.44
CA GLU A 218 -27.78 -0.69 -5.67
C GLU A 218 -28.08 0.09 -4.38
N LYS A 219 -29.03 -0.40 -3.56
CA LYS A 219 -29.40 0.22 -2.28
C LYS A 219 -28.29 0.08 -1.24
N PHE A 220 -27.57 -1.04 -1.28
CA PHE A 220 -26.43 -1.26 -0.40
C PHE A 220 -25.30 -0.26 -0.71
N MET A 221 -24.96 -0.09 -1.99
CA MET A 221 -23.95 0.88 -2.41
C MET A 221 -24.36 2.32 -2.13
N GLU A 222 -25.65 2.65 -2.18
CA GLU A 222 -26.16 3.98 -1.78
C GLU A 222 -25.93 4.27 -0.29
N GLN A 223 -26.02 3.27 0.58
CA GLN A 223 -25.91 3.43 2.04
C GLN A 223 -24.48 3.28 2.57
N PHE A 224 -23.69 2.39 1.95
CA PHE A 224 -22.39 1.95 2.45
C PHE A 224 -21.25 2.04 1.42
N GLY A 225 -21.47 2.67 0.27
CA GLY A 225 -20.46 2.75 -0.80
C GLY A 225 -19.17 3.45 -0.39
N ASP A 226 -19.20 4.29 0.64
CA ASP A 226 -18.02 4.99 1.18
C ASP A 226 -16.99 4.06 1.84
N PHE A 227 -17.39 2.86 2.27
CA PHE A 227 -16.47 1.83 2.78
C PHE A 227 -15.68 1.12 1.66
N PHE A 228 -16.10 1.28 0.40
CA PHE A 228 -15.56 0.55 -0.74
C PHE A 228 -15.00 1.51 -1.79
N PRO A 229 -13.74 1.97 -1.63
CA PRO A 229 -13.12 2.94 -2.56
C PRO A 229 -12.94 2.40 -3.99
N GLU A 230 -13.03 1.08 -4.17
CA GLU A 230 -12.95 0.41 -5.47
C GLU A 230 -14.25 0.56 -6.29
N ASN A 231 -15.34 1.04 -5.68
CA ASN A 231 -16.64 1.25 -6.32
C ASN A 231 -17.10 0.06 -7.19
N PRO A 232 -17.30 -1.12 -6.60
CA PRO A 232 -17.72 -2.31 -7.35
C PRO A 232 -19.06 -2.07 -8.07
N GLU A 233 -19.16 -2.52 -9.32
CA GLU A 233 -20.37 -2.39 -10.12
C GLU A 233 -21.38 -3.50 -9.82
N THR A 234 -20.92 -4.62 -9.25
CA THR A 234 -21.76 -5.78 -8.96
C THR A 234 -21.46 -6.39 -7.59
N LEU A 235 -22.43 -7.14 -7.04
CA LEU A 235 -22.24 -7.92 -5.82
C LEU A 235 -21.09 -8.92 -5.95
N ASP A 236 -20.92 -9.54 -7.12
CA ASP A 236 -19.83 -10.49 -7.36
C ASP A 236 -18.45 -9.83 -7.28
N GLU A 237 -18.30 -8.65 -7.88
CA GLU A 237 -17.07 -7.86 -7.81
C GLU A 237 -16.77 -7.40 -6.38
N LEU A 238 -17.81 -6.96 -5.65
CA LEU A 238 -17.69 -6.61 -4.24
C LEU A 238 -17.18 -7.80 -3.41
N LEU A 239 -17.77 -8.99 -3.60
CA LEU A 239 -17.37 -10.20 -2.89
C LEU A 239 -15.96 -10.66 -3.26
N GLU A 240 -15.58 -10.53 -4.54
CA GLU A 240 -14.23 -10.85 -5.02
C GLU A 240 -13.19 -9.93 -4.37
N ASN A 241 -13.44 -8.62 -4.34
CA ASN A 241 -12.56 -7.64 -3.71
C ASN A 241 -12.40 -7.90 -2.20
N MET A 242 -13.50 -8.24 -1.52
CA MET A 242 -13.44 -8.65 -0.11
C MET A 242 -12.64 -9.94 0.09
N ALA A 243 -12.81 -10.94 -0.78
CA ALA A 243 -12.03 -12.17 -0.73
C ALA A 243 -10.53 -11.91 -0.91
N GLN A 244 -10.14 -11.06 -1.87
CA GLN A 244 -8.75 -10.66 -2.09
C GLN A 244 -8.15 -9.95 -0.87
N ARG A 245 -8.90 -9.02 -0.26
CA ARG A 245 -8.47 -8.32 0.97
C ARG A 245 -8.28 -9.27 2.14
N MET A 246 -9.21 -10.19 2.35
CA MET A 246 -9.07 -11.22 3.39
C MET A 246 -7.87 -12.12 3.15
N GLN A 247 -7.55 -12.43 1.89
CA GLN A 247 -6.38 -13.22 1.54
C GLN A 247 -5.09 -12.46 1.84
N ALA A 248 -4.99 -11.19 1.45
CA ALA A 248 -3.84 -10.35 1.79
C ALA A 248 -3.64 -10.25 3.32
N MET A 249 -4.73 -10.13 4.08
CA MET A 249 -4.68 -10.16 5.55
C MET A 249 -4.22 -11.51 6.10
N GLN A 250 -4.66 -12.63 5.50
CA GLN A 250 -4.20 -13.97 5.90
C GLN A 250 -2.72 -14.18 5.60
N ASP A 251 -2.24 -13.77 4.42
CA ASP A 251 -0.83 -13.85 4.04
C ASP A 251 0.03 -12.99 4.97
N PHE A 252 -0.46 -11.80 5.31
CA PHE A 252 0.12 -10.96 6.34
C PHE A 252 0.17 -11.69 7.70
N MET A 253 -0.94 -12.24 8.18
CA MET A 253 -0.99 -13.01 9.44
C MET A 253 -0.10 -14.27 9.43
N ASN A 254 0.10 -14.88 8.26
CA ASN A 254 1.01 -16.00 8.04
C ASN A 254 2.47 -15.56 8.03
N SER A 255 2.74 -14.29 7.67
CA SER A 255 4.08 -13.70 7.74
C SER A 255 4.50 -13.27 9.16
N LEU A 256 3.56 -13.19 10.11
CA LEU A 256 3.84 -12.85 11.51
C LEU A 256 4.39 -14.03 12.32
N THR A 257 5.23 -13.73 13.31
CA THR A 257 5.72 -14.76 14.24
C THR A 257 4.60 -15.27 15.18
N PRO A 258 4.74 -16.48 15.76
CA PRO A 258 3.76 -17.01 16.73
C PRO A 258 3.51 -16.08 17.91
N GLU A 259 4.55 -15.40 18.41
CA GLU A 259 4.45 -14.44 19.51
C GLU A 259 3.68 -13.19 19.10
N GLN A 260 3.94 -12.64 17.91
CA GLN A 260 3.25 -11.47 17.37
C GLN A 260 1.77 -11.77 17.11
N ARG A 261 1.46 -12.97 16.62
CA ARG A 261 0.09 -13.44 16.42
C ARG A 261 -0.69 -13.47 17.74
N SER A 262 -0.06 -13.94 18.82
CA SER A 262 -0.66 -13.97 20.17
C SER A 262 -0.92 -12.56 20.71
N GLN A 263 0.01 -11.61 20.51
CA GLN A 263 -0.18 -10.22 20.92
C GLN A 263 -1.32 -9.53 20.17
N LEU A 264 -1.43 -9.76 18.85
CA LEU A 264 -2.55 -9.26 18.06
C LEU A 264 -3.88 -9.89 18.48
N GLN A 265 -3.91 -11.19 18.81
CA GLN A 265 -5.12 -11.83 19.33
C GLN A 265 -5.60 -11.18 20.63
N GLN A 266 -4.70 -10.85 21.56
CA GLN A 266 -5.07 -10.19 22.81
C GLN A 266 -5.64 -8.79 22.59
N LEU A 267 -5.04 -8.01 21.67
CA LEU A 267 -5.56 -6.70 21.29
C LEU A 267 -6.92 -6.82 20.58
N SER A 268 -7.04 -7.79 19.68
CA SER A 268 -8.29 -8.10 18.98
C SER A 268 -9.40 -8.50 19.93
N ASP A 269 -9.13 -9.35 20.93
CA ASP A 269 -10.12 -9.78 21.93
C ASP A 269 -10.65 -8.60 22.76
N GLN A 270 -9.81 -7.59 23.00
CA GLN A 270 -10.18 -6.38 23.74
C GLN A 270 -10.99 -5.38 22.90
N LEU A 271 -10.83 -5.39 21.58
CA LEU A 271 -11.59 -4.56 20.64
C LEU A 271 -12.88 -5.24 20.16
N MET A 272 -12.88 -6.58 20.12
CA MET A 272 -14.04 -7.42 19.78
C MET A 272 -14.86 -7.81 21.02
N GLU A 273 -14.92 -6.98 22.06
CA GLU A 273 -15.83 -7.18 23.20
C GLU A 273 -17.31 -7.27 22.77
N ASP A 274 -17.62 -6.82 21.55
CA ASP A 274 -18.93 -6.90 20.95
C ASP A 274 -19.20 -8.26 20.30
N MET A 275 -19.92 -9.13 21.03
CA MET A 275 -20.25 -10.48 20.58
C MET A 275 -21.00 -10.51 19.23
N ASP A 276 -21.80 -9.47 18.93
CA ASP A 276 -22.61 -9.42 17.71
C ASP A 276 -21.74 -9.20 16.46
N LEU A 277 -20.73 -8.32 16.54
CA LEU A 277 -19.82 -8.07 15.42
C LEU A 277 -18.98 -9.31 15.09
N ASN A 278 -18.48 -10.01 16.11
CA ASN A 278 -17.71 -11.23 15.93
C ASN A 278 -18.55 -12.31 15.22
N TRP A 279 -19.83 -12.43 15.60
CA TRP A 279 -20.74 -13.36 14.94
C TRP A 279 -20.95 -13.03 13.46
N GLN A 280 -21.19 -11.75 13.12
CA GLN A 280 -21.37 -11.30 11.73
C GLN A 280 -20.11 -11.57 10.87
N MET A 281 -18.92 -11.30 11.42
CA MET A 281 -17.63 -11.56 10.78
C MET A 281 -17.42 -13.05 10.49
N GLN A 282 -17.72 -13.91 11.46
CA GLN A 282 -17.59 -15.36 11.27
C GLN A 282 -18.56 -15.88 10.20
N GLN A 283 -19.80 -15.38 10.19
CA GLN A 283 -20.80 -15.77 9.20
C GLN A 283 -20.35 -15.36 7.78
N LEU A 284 -19.86 -14.13 7.62
CA LEU A 284 -19.35 -13.61 6.35
C LEU A 284 -18.13 -14.42 5.87
N GLY A 285 -17.16 -14.67 6.76
CA GLY A 285 -15.97 -15.45 6.43
C GLY A 285 -16.30 -16.87 5.97
N GLN A 286 -17.27 -17.53 6.63
CA GLN A 286 -17.74 -18.85 6.21
C GLN A 286 -18.40 -18.81 4.83
N LYS A 287 -19.28 -17.83 4.57
CA LYS A 287 -19.95 -17.66 3.27
C LYS A 287 -18.95 -17.38 2.14
N LEU A 288 -17.99 -16.48 2.38
CA LEU A 288 -16.94 -16.16 1.41
C LEU A 288 -16.03 -17.36 1.13
N SER A 289 -15.62 -18.12 2.15
CA SER A 289 -14.79 -19.32 1.97
C SER A 289 -15.49 -20.43 1.17
N GLN A 290 -16.82 -20.50 1.24
CA GLN A 290 -17.64 -21.44 0.48
C GLN A 290 -17.83 -21.00 -0.97
N MET A 291 -18.04 -19.70 -1.21
CA MET A 291 -18.22 -19.13 -2.55
C MET A 291 -16.90 -19.01 -3.33
N PHE A 292 -15.82 -18.64 -2.64
CA PHE A 292 -14.48 -18.50 -3.19
C PHE A 292 -13.53 -19.48 -2.48
N PRO A 293 -13.65 -20.79 -2.75
CA PRO A 293 -12.71 -21.76 -2.20
C PRO A 293 -11.30 -21.41 -2.70
N GLN A 294 -10.39 -21.13 -1.77
CA GLN A 294 -9.01 -20.76 -2.08
C GLN A 294 -8.38 -21.78 -3.05
N PRO A 295 -7.90 -21.36 -4.23
CA PRO A 295 -6.97 -22.16 -5.00
C PRO A 295 -5.60 -22.11 -4.30
N GLY A 296 -5.41 -22.88 -3.21
CA GLY A 296 -4.14 -22.81 -2.49
C GLY A 296 -3.89 -23.80 -1.35
N ASN A 297 -4.91 -24.26 -0.63
CA ASN A 297 -4.70 -25.16 0.53
C ASN A 297 -4.90 -26.65 0.23
N GLY A 298 -5.10 -27.00 -1.04
CA GLY A 298 -4.93 -28.37 -1.51
C GLY A 298 -3.51 -28.50 -2.05
N GLN A 299 -2.76 -29.46 -1.51
CA GLN A 299 -1.64 -30.11 -2.17
C GLN A 299 -2.05 -30.55 -3.58
N GLN A 300 -2.05 -29.65 -4.54
CA GLN A 300 -1.93 -30.00 -5.95
C GLN A 300 -0.44 -30.16 -6.18
N GLY A 301 0.07 -31.30 -5.72
CA GLY A 301 1.17 -31.92 -6.44
C GLY A 301 0.75 -31.88 -7.91
N TYR A 302 1.53 -31.17 -8.71
CA TYR A 302 1.60 -31.41 -10.14
C TYR A 302 1.89 -32.90 -10.29
N ASN A 303 0.83 -33.71 -10.34
CA ASN A 303 0.91 -35.07 -10.80
C ASN A 303 1.14 -34.96 -12.31
N PHE A 304 2.40 -34.80 -12.67
CA PHE A 304 2.94 -35.26 -13.94
C PHE A 304 2.70 -36.77 -14.00
N ARG A 305 1.49 -37.16 -14.36
CA ARG A 305 1.16 -38.52 -14.79
C ARG A 305 0.12 -38.44 -15.90
N GLY A 306 0.60 -37.92 -17.02
CA GLY A 306 0.07 -38.17 -18.35
C GLY A 306 1.23 -38.65 -19.21
N GLU A 307 1.56 -39.94 -19.06
CA GLU A 307 2.40 -40.67 -19.97
C GLU A 307 1.92 -40.44 -21.41
N GLN A 308 2.79 -39.90 -22.27
CA GLN A 308 2.84 -40.32 -23.65
C GLN A 308 4.23 -40.92 -23.87
N PRO A 309 4.38 -42.25 -23.92
CA PRO A 309 5.59 -42.83 -24.47
C PRO A 309 5.65 -42.44 -25.94
N MET A 310 6.62 -41.60 -26.28
CA MET A 310 7.02 -41.39 -27.67
C MET A 310 7.47 -42.73 -28.23
N ASP A 311 6.66 -43.26 -29.14
CA ASP A 311 6.94 -44.45 -29.93
C ASP A 311 8.16 -44.16 -30.83
N MET A 312 9.29 -44.75 -30.48
CA MET A 312 10.49 -44.76 -31.32
C MET A 312 10.31 -45.80 -32.43
N GLN A 313 9.55 -45.43 -33.46
CA GLN A 313 9.63 -46.06 -34.78
C GLN A 313 9.59 -44.99 -35.87
N GLN A 314 10.76 -44.50 -36.25
CA GLN A 314 11.22 -44.37 -37.64
C GLN A 314 12.61 -43.72 -37.70
N ALA A 315 13.63 -44.58 -37.81
CA ALA A 315 14.88 -44.47 -38.59
C ALA A 315 16.00 -45.27 -37.90
#